data_AF-A0A5A5TGY1-F1
#
_entry.id   AF-A0A5A5TGY1-F1
#
_cell.length_a   1.000
_cell.length_b   1.000
_cell.length_c   1.000
_cell.angle_alpha   90.00
_cell.angle_beta   90.00
_cell.angle_gamma   90.00
#
_symmetry.space_group_name_H-M   'P 1'
#
loop_
_entity.id
_entity.type
_entity.pdbx_description
1 polymer ?
#
loop_
_entity_poly.entity_id
_entity_poly.type
_entity_poly.pdbx_seq_one_letter_code
_entity_poly.pdbx_strand_id
1 'polypeptide(L)' 'MKCPVCQQEMSVWKVDTSHNSKTGKQYDRMLYHCAQDDTWAKTEIPKSSKTIPNVVAAQ' A
#
# COMPACT_ATOMS: atom_id res chain seq x y z
N MET A 1 -0.01 -0.03 8.60
CA MET A 1 -1.42 0.41 8.40
C MET A 1 -2.21 -0.12 9.58
N LYS A 2 -3.15 0.64 10.16
CA LYS A 2 -3.95 0.18 11.31
C LYS A 2 -5.20 -0.59 10.86
N CYS A 3 -5.54 -1.68 11.56
CA CYS A 3 -6.77 -2.44 11.36
C CYS A 3 -7.98 -1.55 11.73
N PRO A 4 -9.03 -1.46 10.90
CA PRO A 4 -10.20 -0.65 11.23
C PRO A 4 -11.05 -1.23 12.38
N VAL A 5 -10.82 -2.49 12.77
CA VAL A 5 -11.56 -3.19 13.83
C VAL A 5 -10.86 -3.04 15.18
N CYS A 6 -9.70 -3.66 15.37
CA CYS A 6 -8.95 -3.60 16.64
C CYS A 6 -7.97 -2.42 16.75
N GLN A 7 -7.80 -1.61 15.71
CA GLN A 7 -6.86 -0.48 15.65
C GLN A 7 -5.36 -0.82 15.80
N GLN A 8 -5.01 -2.11 15.86
CA GLN A 8 -3.62 -2.57 15.90
C GLN A 8 -2.94 -2.45 14.54
N GLU A 9 -1.60 -2.47 14.55
CA GLU A 9 -0.78 -2.48 13.34
C GLU A 9 -1.00 -3.77 12.55
N MET A 10 -1.29 -3.65 11.25
CA MET A 10 -1.39 -4.78 10.33
C MET A 10 -0.03 -5.11 9.73
N SER A 11 0.26 -6.40 9.57
CA SER A 11 1.51 -6.87 8.94
C SER A 11 1.39 -6.90 7.42
N VAL A 12 2.48 -6.59 6.70
CA VAL A 12 2.54 -6.78 5.25
C VAL A 12 2.64 -8.26 4.96
N TRP A 13 1.65 -8.79 4.24
CA TRP A 13 1.60 -10.19 3.83
C TRP A 13 2.24 -10.41 2.46
N LYS A 14 2.03 -9.48 1.52
CA LYS A 14 2.61 -9.57 0.17
C LYS A 14 2.85 -8.20 -0.44
N VAL A 15 3.91 -8.13 -1.23
CA VAL A 15 4.21 -7.01 -2.11
C VAL A 15 4.33 -7.55 -3.53
N ASP A 16 3.62 -6.95 -4.49
CA ASP A 16 3.69 -7.31 -5.90
C ASP A 16 3.45 -6.11 -6.82
N THR A 17 3.60 -6.31 -8.13
CA THR A 17 3.22 -5.32 -9.13
C THR A 17 1.89 -5.72 -9.78
N SER A 18 0.92 -4.82 -9.73
CA SER A 18 -0.31 -4.93 -10.52
C SER A 18 -0.13 -4.24 -11.87
N HIS A 19 -0.60 -4.86 -12.94
CA HIS A 19 -0.56 -4.29 -14.30
C HIS A 19 -1.98 -4.20 -14.86
N ASN A 20 -2.40 -2.98 -15.22
CA ASN A 20 -3.65 -2.75 -15.93
C ASN A 20 -3.38 -2.73 -17.44
N SER A 21 -3.62 -3.84 -18.11
CA SER A 21 -3.36 -4.02 -19.55
C SER A 21 -4.15 -3.07 -20.45
N LYS A 22 -5.32 -2.58 -20.02
CA LYS A 22 -6.13 -1.63 -20.81
C LYS A 22 -5.53 -0.24 -20.86
N THR A 23 -4.78 0.15 -19.83
CA THR A 23 -4.20 1.50 -19.70
C THR A 23 -2.67 1.51 -19.74
N GLY A 24 -2.04 0.33 -19.73
CA GLY A 24 -0.59 0.17 -19.59
C GLY A 24 -0.03 0.58 -18.22
N LYS A 25 -0.89 0.96 -17.26
CA LYS A 25 -0.44 1.46 -15.95
C LYS A 25 0.00 0.31 -15.05
N GLN A 26 1.09 0.55 -14.32
CA GLN A 26 1.58 -0.36 -13.29
C GLN A 26 1.46 0.28 -11.91
N TYR A 27 1.24 -0.58 -10.91
CA TYR A 27 1.05 -0.17 -9.53
C TYR A 27 1.89 -1.05 -8.62
N ASP A 28 2.55 -0.44 -7.63
CA ASP A 28 3.10 -1.15 -6.48
C ASP A 28 1.92 -1.52 -5.58
N ARG A 29 1.66 -2.82 -5.42
CA ARG A 29 0.57 -3.33 -4.59
C ARG A 29 1.12 -3.94 -3.31
N MET A 30 0.56 -3.54 -2.18
CA MET A 30 0.83 -4.14 -0.87
C MET A 30 -0.45 -4.70 -0.28
N LEU A 31 -0.40 -5.95 0.19
CA LEU A 31 -1.47 -6.61 0.91
C LEU A 31 -1.10 -6.68 2.39
N TYR A 32 -1.99 -6.21 3.25
CA TYR A 32 -1.85 -6.23 4.70
C TYR A 32 -2.86 -7.20 5.31
N HIS A 33 -2.46 -7.88 6.37
CA HIS A 33 -3.31 -8.80 7.12
C HIS A 33 -3.24 -8.48 8.61
N CYS A 34 -4.41 -8.46 9.26
CA CYS A 34 -4.55 -8.47 10.71
C CYS A 34 -4.87 -9.90 11.14
N ALA A 35 -3.91 -10.58 11.78
CA ALA A 35 -4.09 -11.97 12.21
C ALA A 35 -5.14 -12.14 13.32
N GLN A 36 -5.39 -11.09 14.11
CA GLN A 36 -6.35 -11.13 15.23
C GLN A 36 -7.80 -11.13 14.73
N ASP A 37 -8.13 -10.21 13.83
CA ASP A 37 -9.51 -10.01 13.35
C ASP A 37 -9.76 -10.61 11.96
N ASP A 38 -8.77 -11.34 11.43
CA ASP A 38 -8.71 -11.84 10.04
C ASP A 38 -9.09 -10.79 8.98
N THR A 39 -8.70 -9.54 9.22
CA THR A 39 -9.03 -8.41 8.35
C THR A 39 -7.92 -8.19 7.32
N TRP A 40 -8.32 -7.90 6.08
CA TRP A 40 -7.42 -7.69 4.95
C TRP A 40 -7.54 -6.29 4.39
N ALA A 41 -6.42 -5.67 4.06
CA ALA A 41 -6.38 -4.36 3.41
C ALA A 41 -5.36 -4.36 2.27
N LYS A 42 -5.64 -3.62 1.20
CA LYS A 42 -4.73 -3.50 0.05
C LYS A 42 -4.48 -2.03 -0.29
N THR A 43 -3.24 -1.71 -0.63
CA THR A 43 -2.89 -0.43 -1.25
C THR A 43 -2.35 -0.69 -2.65
N GLU A 44 -2.72 0.18 -3.59
CA GLU A 44 -2.17 0.19 -4.96
C GLU A 44 -1.68 1.60 -5.26
N ILE A 45 -0.36 1.77 -5.35
CA ILE A 45 0.28 3.06 -5.62
C ILE A 45 0.76 3.05 -7.08
N PRO A 46 0.29 3.97 -7.94
CA PRO A 46 0.77 4.04 -9.32
C PRO A 46 2.29 4.20 -9.37
N LYS A 47 2.99 3.41 -10.18
CA LYS A 47 4.45 3.55 -10.35
C LYS A 47 4.84 4.89 -10.97
N SER A 48 3.95 5.48 -11.78
CA SER A 48 4.14 6.79 -12.40
C SER A 48 3.98 7.97 -11.42
N SER A 49 3.57 7.74 -10.16
CA SER A 49 3.39 8.78 -9.15
C SER A 49 4.47 8.80 -8.07
N LYS A 50 5.67 8.23 -8.33
CA LYS A 50 6.87 8.51 -7.53
C LYS A 50 7.41 9.93 -7.79
N THR A 51 6.56 10.94 -7.69
CA THR A 51 7.02 12.25 -7.23
C THR A 51 6.91 12.17 -5.71
N ILE A 52 8.00 11.74 -5.07
CA ILE A 52 8.14 11.89 -3.62
C ILE A 52 8.01 13.40 -3.37
N PRO A 53 7.00 13.91 -2.65
CA PRO A 53 7.06 15.30 -2.20
C PRO A 53 8.34 15.40 -1.38
N ASN A 54 9.26 16.19 -1.91
CA ASN A 54 10.53 16.51 -1.33
C ASN A 54 10.25 17.23 0.00
N VAL A 55 10.07 16.49 1.09
CA VAL A 55 10.18 17.03 2.45
C VAL A 55 11.66 17.26 2.72
N VAL A 56 12.22 18.23 2.00
CA VAL A 56 13.54 18.79 2.29
C VAL A 56 13.33 19.89 3.32
N ALA A 57 13.90 19.60 4.49
CA ALA A 57 14.59 20.50 5.40
C ALA A 57 13.88 21.80 5.80
N ALA A 58 13.39 21.81 7.05
CA ALA A 58 13.43 23.04 7.83
C ALA A 58 14.89 23.48 7.99
N GLN A 59 15.21 24.71 7.55
CA GLN A 59 16.33 25.51 8.02
C GLN A 59 15.77 26.64 8.87
#